data_AF-A0A7Y4WTL9-F1
#
_entry.id   AF-A0A7Y4WTL9-F1
#
_cell.length_a   1.000
_cell.length_b   1.000
_cell.length_c   1.000
_cell.angle_alpha   90.00
_cell.angle_beta   90.00
_cell.angle_gamma   90.00
#
_symmetry.space_group_name_H-M   'P 1'
#
loop_
_entity.id
_entity.type
_entity.pdbx_description
1 polymer ?
#
loop_
_entity_poly.entity_id
_entity_poly.type
_entity_poly.pdbx_seq_one_letter_code
_entity_poly.pdbx_strand_id
1 'polypeptide(L)' 'MARNARPTAAKREREKALNERRQQKAVRRLEAKDRRTHTGPRQDGFDPDIAGIQLGPQPMADWQLDALEGEEEQGEE' A
#
# COMPACT_ATOMS: atom_id res chain seq x y z
N MET A 1 19.38 -50.21 0.65
CA MET A 1 18.22 -49.30 0.64
C MET A 1 18.36 -48.32 1.80
N ALA A 2 18.38 -47.01 1.53
CA ALA A 2 18.55 -46.01 2.58
C ALA A 2 17.28 -45.95 3.44
N ARG A 3 17.44 -46.09 4.76
CA ARG A 3 16.38 -45.96 5.74
C ARG A 3 16.02 -44.47 5.87
N ASN A 4 14.89 -44.07 5.30
CA ASN A 4 14.40 -42.68 5.34
C ASN A 4 14.14 -42.26 6.79
N ALA A 5 15.13 -41.67 7.45
CA ALA A 5 15.00 -41.18 8.81
C ALA A 5 13.89 -40.11 8.87
N ARG A 6 13.01 -40.21 9.86
CA ARG A 6 11.90 -39.25 10.03
C ARG A 6 12.49 -37.85 10.19
N PRO A 7 11.95 -36.83 9.49
CA PRO A 7 12.46 -35.47 9.60
C PRO A 7 12.34 -34.97 11.04
N THR A 8 13.32 -34.17 11.48
CA THR A 8 13.34 -33.57 12.82
C THR A 8 12.13 -32.67 13.05
N ALA A 9 11.76 -32.43 14.32
CA ALA A 9 10.64 -31.55 14.67
C ALA A 9 10.77 -30.15 14.04
N ALA A 10 11.96 -29.56 14.10
CA ALA A 10 12.27 -28.27 13.47
C ALA A 10 12.03 -28.26 11.95
N LYS A 11 12.31 -29.36 11.24
CA LYS A 11 12.01 -29.45 9.81
C LYS A 11 10.51 -29.45 9.54
N ARG A 12 9.72 -30.17 10.36
CA ARG A 12 8.26 -30.19 10.22
C ARG A 12 7.63 -28.83 10.48
N GLU A 13 8.10 -28.11 11.50
CA GLU A 13 7.62 -26.75 11.79
C GLU A 13 7.92 -25.78 10.65
N ARG A 14 9.13 -25.83 10.10
CA ARG A 14 9.52 -25.01 8.95
C ARG A 14 8.67 -25.32 7.71
N GLU A 15 8.43 -26.59 7.43
CA GLU A 15 7.57 -27.00 6.30
C GLU A 15 6.11 -26.56 6.51
N LYS A 16 5.59 -26.66 7.74
CA LYS A 16 4.26 -26.16 8.10
C LYS A 16 4.16 -24.65 7.87
N ALA A 17 5.12 -23.86 8.36
CA ALA A 17 5.14 -22.41 8.18
C ALA A 17 5.23 -22.00 6.71
N LEU A 18 6.04 -22.71 5.91
CA LEU A 18 6.13 -22.48 4.47
C LEU A 18 4.81 -22.80 3.75
N ASN A 19 4.14 -23.89 4.13
CA ASN A 19 2.84 -24.26 3.57
C ASN A 19 1.78 -23.22 3.93
N GLU A 20 1.71 -22.80 5.19
CA GLU A 20 0.78 -21.77 5.66
C GLU A 20 0.99 -20.44 4.91
N ARG A 21 2.24 -19.98 4.76
CA ARG A 21 2.55 -18.77 3.98
C ARG A 21 2.13 -18.88 2.52
N ARG A 22 2.29 -20.06 1.90
CA ARG A 22 1.83 -20.31 0.53
C ARG A 22 0.31 -20.28 0.43
N GLN A 23 -0.39 -20.89 1.38
CA GLN A 23 -1.86 -20.87 1.46
C GLN A 23 -2.38 -19.45 1.63
N GLN A 24 -1.85 -18.69 2.59
CA GLN A 24 -2.21 -17.29 2.80
C GLN A 24 -1.98 -16.43 1.53
N LYS A 25 -0.86 -16.65 0.82
CA LYS A 25 -0.59 -15.95 -0.44
C LYS A 25 -1.58 -16.35 -1.54
N ALA A 26 -1.99 -17.62 -1.60
CA ALA A 26 -2.99 -18.09 -2.55
C ALA A 26 -4.35 -17.46 -2.27
N VAL A 27 -4.79 -17.43 -1.00
CA VAL A 27 -6.03 -16.75 -0.56
C VAL A 27 -6.01 -15.27 -0.95
N ARG A 28 -4.96 -14.52 -0.59
CA ARG A 28 -4.82 -13.10 -0.98
C ARG A 28 -4.89 -12.87 -2.49
N ARG A 29 -4.33 -13.78 -3.29
CA ARG A 29 -4.40 -13.70 -4.76
C ARG A 29 -5.82 -13.93 -5.27
N LEU A 30 -6.57 -14.85 -4.67
CA LEU A 30 -7.97 -15.09 -5.02
C LEU A 30 -8.82 -13.88 -4.63
N GLU A 31 -8.68 -13.34 -3.43
CA GLU A 31 -9.36 -12.13 -2.98
C GLU A 31 -9.06 -10.91 -3.88
N ALA A 32 -7.81 -10.73 -4.28
CA ALA A 32 -7.44 -9.62 -5.17
C ALA A 32 -8.02 -9.78 -6.59
N LYS A 33 -8.09 -11.03 -7.09
CA LYS A 33 -8.75 -11.32 -8.37
C LYS A 33 -10.25 -11.05 -8.27
N ASP A 34 -10.89 -11.53 -7.22
CA ASP A 34 -12.32 -11.36 -6.97
C ASP A 34 -12.69 -9.88 -6.84
N ARG A 35 -11.90 -9.12 -6.08
CA ARG A 35 -12.04 -7.66 -6.00
C ARG A 35 -11.92 -7.01 -7.36
N ARG A 36 -10.91 -7.38 -8.15
CA ARG A 36 -10.70 -6.83 -9.50
C ARG A 36 -11.87 -7.15 -10.44
N THR A 37 -12.45 -8.35 -10.36
CA THR A 37 -13.65 -8.70 -11.15
C THR A 37 -14.88 -7.93 -10.71
N HIS A 38 -15.03 -7.65 -9.41
CA HIS A 38 -16.16 -6.90 -8.87
C HIS A 38 -16.07 -5.39 -9.07
N THR A 39 -14.87 -4.80 -9.10
CA THR A 39 -14.69 -3.33 -9.22
C THR A 39 -14.98 -2.77 -10.60
N GLY A 40 -15.24 -3.62 -11.60
CA GLY A 40 -15.45 -3.19 -12.99
C GLY A 40 -14.18 -2.61 -13.64
N PRO A 41 -14.23 -2.30 -14.95
CA PRO A 41 -13.16 -1.57 -15.61
C PRO A 41 -13.05 -0.16 -15.03
N ARG A 42 -11.83 0.31 -14.76
CA ARG A 42 -11.57 1.73 -14.44
C ARG A 42 -12.04 2.57 -15.63
N GLN A 43 -12.64 3.74 -15.37
CA GLN A 43 -12.97 4.68 -16.45
C GLN A 43 -11.67 5.06 -17.18
N ASP A 44 -11.70 4.99 -18.52
CA ASP A 44 -10.50 5.17 -19.33
C ASP A 44 -9.84 6.52 -19.06
N GLY A 45 -8.56 6.48 -18.70
CA GLY A 45 -7.69 7.67 -18.57
C GLY A 45 -7.70 8.39 -17.23
N PHE A 46 -8.50 7.96 -16.23
CA PHE A 46 -8.57 8.63 -14.92
C PHE A 46 -8.30 7.66 -13.78
N ASP A 47 -7.26 7.91 -12.98
CA ASP A 47 -7.03 7.18 -11.72
C ASP A 47 -7.63 7.99 -10.56
N PRO A 48 -8.63 7.46 -9.83
CA PRO A 48 -9.21 8.12 -8.66
C PRO A 48 -8.17 8.51 -7.60
N ASP A 49 -7.08 7.75 -7.46
CA ASP A 49 -6.03 8.02 -6.47
C ASP A 49 -5.14 9.21 -6.89
N ILE A 50 -5.13 9.53 -8.18
CA ILE A 50 -4.31 10.62 -8.76
C ILE A 50 -5.21 11.81 -9.15
N ALA A 51 -6.53 11.64 -9.11
CA ALA A 51 -7.52 12.66 -9.37
C ALA A 51 -7.28 13.88 -8.46
N GLY A 52 -7.01 15.04 -9.07
CA GLY A 52 -6.81 16.30 -8.33
C GLY A 52 -5.39 16.53 -7.81
N ILE A 53 -4.44 15.61 -8.04
CA ILE A 53 -3.03 15.89 -7.79
C ILE A 53 -2.51 16.80 -8.91
N GLN A 54 -2.14 18.03 -8.55
CA GLN A 54 -1.43 18.93 -9.46
C GLN A 54 0.07 18.61 -9.44
N LEU A 55 0.65 18.41 -10.62
CA LEU A 55 2.10 18.29 -10.76
C LEU A 55 2.73 19.69 -10.60
N GLY A 56 3.74 19.80 -9.74
CA GLY A 56 4.44 21.05 -9.49
C GLY A 56 4.79 21.22 -8.01
N PRO A 57 5.36 22.38 -7.64
CA PRO A 57 5.50 22.77 -6.24
C PRO A 57 4.12 22.78 -5.57
N GLN A 58 4.03 22.20 -4.38
CA GLN A 58 2.82 22.26 -3.59
C GLN A 58 2.52 23.74 -3.24
N PRO A 59 1.28 24.22 -3.41
CA PRO A 59 0.93 25.56 -2.98
C PRO A 59 1.16 25.70 -1.47
N MET A 60 1.50 26.91 -1.03
CA MET A 60 1.56 27.23 0.39
C MET A 60 0.19 26.99 1.01
N ALA A 61 0.19 26.38 2.19
CA ALA A 61 -1.05 26.13 2.91
C ALA A 61 -1.57 27.44 3.52
N ASP A 62 -2.88 27.53 3.76
CA ASP A 62 -3.55 28.74 4.26
C ASP A 62 -2.86 29.29 5.53
N TRP A 63 -2.50 28.42 6.48
CA TRP A 63 -1.80 28.80 7.71
C TRP A 63 -0.40 29.39 7.48
N GLN A 64 0.24 29.11 6.35
CA GLN A 64 1.52 29.71 5.97
C GLN A 64 1.34 31.10 5.38
N LEU A 65 0.22 31.32 4.67
CA LEU A 65 -0.14 32.62 4.12
C LEU A 65 -0.53 33.58 5.24
N ASP A 66 -1.34 33.13 6.20
CA ASP A 66 -1.73 33.91 7.38
C ASP A 66 -0.48 34.36 8.18
N ALA A 67 0.52 33.48 8.29
CA ALA A 67 1.78 33.79 8.96
C ALA A 67 2.61 34.82 8.19
N LEU A 68 2.64 34.75 6.86
CA LEU A 68 3.31 35.75 6.03
C LEU A 68 2.62 37.11 6.13
N GLU A 69 1.29 37.15 6.04
CA GLU A 69 0.51 38.38 6.10
C GLU A 69 0.70 39.09 7.46
N GLY A 70 0.74 38.32 8.56
CA GLY A 70 1.04 38.86 9.88
C GLY A 70 2.49 39.34 10.07
N GLU A 71 3.47 38.86 9.28
CA GLU A 71 4.84 39.37 9.29
C GLU A 71 4.98 40.63 8.43
N GLU A 72 4.25 40.72 7.31
CA GLU A 72 4.20 41.95 6.49
C GLU A 72 3.53 43.10 7.26
N GLU A 73 2.44 42.83 7.99
CA GLU A 73 1.80 43.86 8.84
C GLU A 73 2.70 44.33 10.00
N GLN A 74 3.57 43.46 10.54
CA GLN A 74 4.54 43.84 11.58
C GLN A 74 5.78 44.57 11.04
N GLY A 75 6.07 44.44 9.75
CA GLY A 75 7.18 45.13 9.09
C GLY A 75 6.84 46.53 8.59
N GLU A 76 5.56 46.86 8.52
CA GLU A 76 5.04 48.19 8.13
C GLU A 76 4.75 49.13 9.32
N GLU A 77 4.89 48.66 10.57
CA GLU A 77 4.74 49.46 11.81
C GLU A 77 6.09 49.98 12.37
#